data_AF-A0A9W6ZNI7-F1
#
_entry.id   AF-A0A9W6ZNI7-F1
#
_cell.length_a   1.000
_cell.length_b   1.000
_cell.length_c   1.000
_cell.angle_alpha   90.00
_cell.angle_beta   90.00
_cell.angle_gamma   90.00
#
_symmetry.space_group_name_H-M   'P 1'
#
loop_
_entity.id
_entity.type
_entity.pdbx_description
1 polymer ?
#
loop_
_entity_poly.entity_id
_entity_poly.type
_entity_poly.pdbx_seq_one_letter_code
_entity_poly.pdbx_strand_id
1 'polypeptide(L)'
;MSGSAKGYVPPPIPFNPISKYEEYTEIEGVTLFELHGKPRTAETDPTVMKTLSTKVLDSELRCPICLMYLKNTHIVMLCLHRFCGDCIQKSIRIGKKECPSCRIHLPSRRSLRPDPNFDALIVTLYGDLDKLEENEAKEAEEINKRVNVNNALTNSQALGIAQQHAKRRLHKVTYPQASPRGGSTTASAGGQSAGQKRARSSSGGGARKKDAVNLVSFVLRKHPKEGSVGALDREYIRTSSELK
;
A
#
# COMPACT_ATOMS: atom_id res chain seq x y z
N MET A 1 80.89 8.42 -17.44
CA MET A 1 79.86 7.39 -17.12
C MET A 1 78.60 8.12 -16.68
N SER A 2 77.75 8.50 -17.64
CA SER A 2 76.51 9.23 -17.38
C SER A 2 75.38 8.24 -17.09
N GLY A 3 75.11 7.99 -15.80
CA GLY A 3 74.00 7.15 -15.39
C GLY A 3 72.68 7.90 -15.53
N SER A 4 71.85 7.53 -16.51
CA SER A 4 70.46 7.97 -16.60
C SER A 4 69.70 7.53 -15.35
N ALA A 5 69.25 8.50 -14.55
CA ALA A 5 68.29 8.26 -13.49
C ALA A 5 66.99 7.74 -14.11
N LYS A 6 66.68 6.46 -13.89
CA LYS A 6 65.37 5.90 -14.23
C LYS A 6 64.35 6.58 -13.32
N GLY A 7 63.48 7.41 -13.91
CA GLY A 7 62.39 8.07 -13.21
C GLY A 7 61.48 7.03 -12.55
N TYR A 8 61.16 7.27 -11.29
CA TYR A 8 60.16 6.50 -10.56
C TYR A 8 58.79 6.71 -11.21
N VAL A 9 58.15 5.62 -11.65
CA VAL A 9 56.76 5.63 -12.10
C VAL A 9 55.93 5.09 -10.93
N PRO A 10 55.06 5.90 -10.31
CA PRO A 10 54.20 5.42 -9.23
C PRO A 10 53.27 4.31 -9.76
N PRO A 11 52.95 3.30 -8.94
CA PRO A 11 52.02 2.25 -9.32
C PRO A 11 50.65 2.86 -9.68
N PRO A 12 49.93 2.30 -10.67
CA PRO A 12 48.62 2.79 -11.05
C PRO A 12 47.69 2.69 -9.84
N ILE A 13 47.09 3.82 -9.46
CA ILE A 13 46.21 3.91 -8.31
C ILE A 13 44.97 3.08 -8.63
N PRO A 14 44.59 2.10 -7.79
CA PRO A 14 43.45 1.23 -8.08
C PRO A 14 42.16 2.05 -8.11
N PHE A 15 41.50 2.05 -9.27
CA PHE A 15 40.21 2.68 -9.45
C PHE A 15 39.16 2.03 -8.56
N ASN A 16 38.29 2.85 -7.97
CA ASN A 16 37.22 2.36 -7.12
C ASN A 16 36.15 1.64 -7.97
N PRO A 17 35.96 0.32 -7.81
CA PRO A 17 35.03 -0.43 -8.63
C PRO A 17 33.56 -0.14 -8.31
N ILE A 18 33.28 0.53 -7.19
CA ILE A 18 31.92 0.89 -6.75
C ILE A 18 31.52 2.26 -7.28
N SER A 19 32.50 3.15 -7.50
CA SER A 19 32.19 4.50 -7.98
C SER A 19 31.77 4.48 -9.44
N LYS A 20 30.76 5.28 -9.76
CA LYS A 20 30.38 5.59 -11.13
C LYS A 20 31.42 6.49 -11.83
N TYR A 21 32.25 7.18 -11.05
CA TYR A 21 33.26 8.09 -11.54
C TYR A 21 34.63 7.44 -11.45
N GLU A 22 35.53 7.86 -12.33
CA GLU A 22 36.91 7.43 -12.33
C GLU A 22 37.64 8.09 -11.15
N GLU A 23 37.54 7.45 -9.98
CA GLU A 23 38.13 7.92 -8.73
C GLU A 23 39.04 6.86 -8.14
N TYR A 24 40.02 7.30 -7.36
CA TYR A 24 40.95 6.42 -6.69
C TYR A 24 40.35 5.83 -5.42
N THR A 25 40.84 4.65 -5.04
CA THR A 25 40.44 3.98 -3.79
C THR A 25 41.37 4.39 -2.65
N GLU A 26 40.89 5.18 -1.69
CA GLU A 26 41.60 5.42 -0.42
C GLU A 26 41.34 4.30 0.59
N ILE A 27 40.08 3.90 0.72
CA ILE A 27 39.61 2.85 1.61
C ILE A 27 38.79 1.86 0.77
N GLU A 28 39.08 0.57 0.93
CA GLU A 28 38.37 -0.49 0.21
C GLU A 28 36.87 -0.45 0.53
N GLY A 29 36.05 -0.44 -0.52
CA GLY A 29 34.59 -0.48 -0.38
C GLY A 29 33.93 0.87 -0.11
N VAL A 30 34.67 1.98 -0.05
CA VAL A 30 34.13 3.31 0.25
C VAL A 30 34.47 4.27 -0.89
N THR A 31 33.47 4.96 -1.42
CA THR A 31 33.67 6.00 -2.44
C THR A 31 34.28 7.26 -1.83
N LEU A 32 35.01 8.05 -2.62
CA LEU A 32 35.56 9.33 -2.15
C LEU A 32 34.45 10.28 -1.66
N PHE A 33 33.26 10.19 -2.27
CA PHE A 33 32.09 10.94 -1.83
C PHE A 33 31.63 10.56 -0.42
N GLU A 34 31.59 9.26 -0.11
CA GLU A 34 31.22 8.78 1.24
C GLU A 34 32.29 9.13 2.27
N LEU A 35 33.56 8.99 1.90
CA LEU A 35 34.69 9.27 2.78
C LEU A 35 34.77 10.74 3.19
N HIS A 36 34.54 11.65 2.24
CA HIS A 36 34.58 13.10 2.47
C HIS A 36 33.20 13.71 2.69
N GLY A 37 32.16 12.89 2.76
CA GLY A 37 30.78 13.31 3.01
C GLY A 37 30.65 13.96 4.37
N LYS A 38 30.15 15.20 4.42
CA LYS A 38 29.86 15.87 5.68
C LYS A 38 28.55 15.32 6.29
N PRO A 39 28.45 15.16 7.62
CA PRO A 39 27.20 14.76 8.27
C PRO A 39 26.04 15.66 7.86
N ARG A 40 24.90 15.05 7.53
CA ARG A 40 23.68 15.81 7.21
C ARG A 40 23.12 16.40 8.51
N THR A 41 23.15 17.72 8.62
CA THR A 41 22.51 18.44 9.72
C THR A 41 20.99 18.44 9.55
N ALA A 42 20.24 18.34 10.64
CA ALA A 42 18.80 18.59 10.61
C ALA A 42 18.55 20.09 10.38
N GLU A 43 17.74 20.43 9.39
CA GLU A 43 17.35 21.80 9.10
C GLU A 43 15.92 22.00 9.55
N THR A 44 15.67 23.03 10.35
CA THR A 44 14.36 23.28 10.96
C THR A 44 13.72 24.56 10.43
N ASP A 45 14.27 25.12 9.35
CA ASP A 45 13.74 26.35 8.77
C ASP A 45 12.37 26.08 8.14
N PRO A 46 11.28 26.70 8.64
CA PRO A 46 9.93 26.49 8.13
C PRO A 46 9.77 26.92 6.67
N THR A 47 10.66 27.74 6.12
CA THR A 47 10.61 28.21 4.72
C THR A 47 11.03 27.14 3.71
N VAL A 48 11.82 26.15 4.13
CA VAL A 48 12.33 25.06 3.29
C VAL A 48 11.53 23.76 3.54
N MET A 49 10.68 23.74 4.56
CA MET A 49 9.82 22.59 4.86
C MET A 49 8.75 22.41 3.79
N LYS A 50 8.70 21.20 3.23
CA LYS A 50 7.64 20.74 2.34
C LYS A 50 6.83 19.66 3.02
N THR A 51 5.59 19.49 2.59
CA THR A 51 4.65 18.58 3.24
C THR A 51 4.12 17.56 2.24
N LEU A 52 4.15 16.29 2.62
CA LEU A 52 3.64 15.14 1.86
C LEU A 52 2.44 14.53 2.58
N SER A 53 1.53 13.91 1.83
CA SER A 53 0.51 13.04 2.41
C SER A 53 1.15 11.79 3.00
N THR A 54 0.71 11.36 4.18
CA THR A 54 1.10 10.07 4.79
C THR A 54 0.82 8.88 3.87
N LYS A 55 -0.16 8.97 2.96
CA LYS A 55 -0.50 7.91 2.00
C LYS A 55 0.66 7.50 1.09
N VAL A 56 1.64 8.38 0.89
CA VAL A 56 2.84 8.08 0.08
C VAL A 56 3.73 7.05 0.77
N LEU A 57 3.64 6.91 2.10
CA LEU A 57 4.44 6.00 2.92
C LEU A 57 3.75 4.66 3.20
N ASP A 58 2.53 4.46 2.68
CA ASP A 58 1.72 3.28 3.00
C ASP A 58 2.40 1.98 2.55
N SER A 59 3.13 1.99 1.43
CA SER A 59 3.86 0.82 0.93
C SER A 59 4.96 0.35 1.88
N GLU A 60 5.56 1.26 2.63
CA GLU A 60 6.68 1.03 3.53
C GLU A 60 6.22 0.70 4.96
N LEU A 61 5.03 1.17 5.33
CA LEU A 61 4.52 1.14 6.71
C LEU A 61 3.39 0.11 6.92
N ARG A 62 2.93 -0.56 5.85
CA ARG A 62 1.97 -1.66 5.91
C ARG A 62 2.65 -3.03 5.97
N CYS A 63 2.03 -3.95 6.70
CA CYS A 63 2.46 -5.33 6.81
C CYS A 63 2.10 -6.12 5.54
N PRO A 64 3.06 -6.78 4.87
CA PRO A 64 2.77 -7.57 3.66
C PRO A 64 1.85 -8.78 3.88
N ILE A 65 1.60 -9.18 5.13
CA ILE A 65 0.78 -10.35 5.46
C ILE A 65 -0.69 -9.96 5.70
N CYS A 66 -0.94 -8.97 6.57
CA CYS A 66 -2.30 -8.54 6.90
C CYS A 66 -2.78 -7.32 6.09
N LEU A 67 -1.89 -6.66 5.35
CA LEU A 67 -2.15 -5.45 4.56
C LEU A 67 -2.60 -4.22 5.38
N MET A 68 -2.56 -4.35 6.71
CA MET A 68 -2.82 -3.29 7.69
C MET A 68 -1.50 -2.63 8.12
N TYR A 69 -1.57 -1.59 8.96
CA TYR A 69 -0.38 -0.94 9.50
C TYR A 69 0.44 -1.91 10.35
N LEU A 70 1.76 -1.76 10.30
CA LEU A 70 2.67 -2.57 11.10
C LEU A 70 2.44 -2.31 12.61
N LYS A 71 2.17 -3.38 13.36
CA LYS A 71 2.01 -3.37 14.83
C LYS A 71 2.94 -4.39 15.47
N ASN A 72 3.60 -4.01 16.56
CA ASN A 72 4.64 -4.81 17.22
C ASN A 72 5.64 -5.33 16.18
N THR A 73 6.25 -4.41 15.44
CA THR A 73 7.03 -4.71 14.24
C THR A 73 8.15 -5.70 14.54
N HIS A 74 8.27 -6.72 13.71
CA HIS A 74 9.37 -7.67 13.74
C HIS A 74 10.12 -7.63 12.41
N ILE A 75 11.44 -7.65 12.50
CA ILE A 75 12.37 -7.71 11.38
C ILE A 75 12.90 -9.13 11.24
N VAL A 76 12.98 -9.59 10.00
CA VAL A 76 13.76 -10.78 9.64
C VAL A 76 15.24 -10.42 9.54
N MET A 77 16.09 -11.00 10.39
CA MET A 77 17.51 -10.62 10.47
C MET A 77 18.30 -10.82 9.17
N LEU A 78 17.92 -11.80 8.34
CA LEU A 78 18.65 -12.14 7.12
C LEU A 78 18.33 -11.25 5.92
N CYS A 79 17.16 -10.62 5.88
CA CYS A 79 16.69 -9.86 4.72
C CYS A 79 16.03 -8.51 5.05
N LEU A 80 15.97 -8.15 6.33
CA LEU A 80 15.42 -6.91 6.87
C LEU A 80 13.95 -6.60 6.52
N HIS A 81 13.19 -7.57 6.00
CA HIS A 81 11.75 -7.41 5.80
C HIS A 81 11.00 -7.30 7.13
N ARG A 82 10.01 -6.40 7.16
CA ARG A 82 9.22 -6.01 8.33
C ARG A 82 7.80 -6.59 8.25
N PHE A 83 7.31 -7.06 9.38
CA PHE A 83 5.96 -7.63 9.54
C PHE A 83 5.40 -7.32 10.93
N CYS A 84 4.08 -7.41 11.12
CA CYS A 84 3.53 -7.44 12.47
C CYS A 84 4.01 -8.69 13.21
N GLY A 85 4.29 -8.57 14.51
CA GLY A 85 4.82 -9.67 15.31
C GLY A 85 3.96 -10.93 15.25
N ASP A 86 2.66 -10.77 15.43
CA ASP A 86 1.71 -11.90 15.37
C ASP A 86 1.61 -12.50 13.97
N CYS A 87 1.72 -11.67 12.93
CA CYS A 87 1.62 -12.11 11.55
C CYS A 87 2.81 -13.00 11.16
N ILE A 88 4.05 -12.55 11.38
CA ILE A 88 5.23 -13.32 11.00
C ILE A 88 5.41 -14.56 11.89
N GLN A 89 5.09 -14.46 13.19
CA GLN A 89 5.16 -15.61 14.09
C GLN A 89 4.14 -16.68 13.71
N LYS A 90 2.92 -16.29 13.32
CA LYS A 90 1.89 -17.21 12.82
C LYS A 90 2.29 -17.81 11.48
N SER A 91 2.82 -17.00 10.55
CA SER A 91 3.30 -17.44 9.24
C SER A 91 4.37 -18.53 9.35
N ILE A 92 5.40 -18.33 10.18
CA ILE A 92 6.46 -19.33 10.37
C ILE A 92 5.94 -20.53 11.16
N ARG A 93 4.98 -20.36 12.07
CA ARG A 93 4.42 -21.47 12.86
C ARG A 93 3.62 -22.44 11.99
N ILE A 94 2.70 -21.92 11.18
CA ILE A 94 1.72 -22.71 10.41
C ILE A 94 2.22 -22.98 8.99
N GLY A 95 2.84 -21.98 8.37
CA GLY A 95 3.28 -22.03 6.99
C GLY A 95 4.69 -22.59 6.82
N LYS A 96 5.23 -22.36 5.61
CA LYS A 96 6.61 -22.71 5.28
C LYS A 96 7.58 -21.88 6.12
N LYS A 97 8.72 -22.48 6.45
CA LYS A 97 9.83 -21.84 7.17
C LYS A 97 10.58 -20.89 6.24
N GLU A 98 9.91 -19.89 5.70
CA GLU A 98 10.44 -18.92 4.75
C GLU A 98 9.87 -17.51 5.01
N CYS A 99 10.60 -16.49 4.59
CA CYS A 99 10.13 -15.11 4.65
C CYS A 99 8.97 -14.90 3.66
N PRO A 100 7.83 -14.33 4.07
CA PRO A 100 6.70 -14.09 3.16
C PRO A 100 7.02 -13.17 1.97
N SER A 101 7.99 -12.25 2.13
CA SER A 101 8.33 -11.28 1.09
C SER A 101 9.36 -11.81 0.08
N CYS A 102 10.46 -12.43 0.54
CA CYS A 102 11.56 -12.85 -0.33
C CYS A 102 11.88 -14.35 -0.32
N ARG A 103 11.11 -15.15 0.43
CA ARG A 103 11.25 -16.61 0.51
C ARG A 103 12.60 -17.13 1.02
N ILE A 104 13.42 -16.26 1.63
CA ILE A 104 14.63 -16.73 2.34
C ILE A 104 14.23 -17.66 3.49
N HIS A 105 14.99 -18.72 3.71
CA HIS A 105 14.69 -19.72 4.74
C HIS A 105 14.73 -19.11 6.16
N LEU A 106 13.69 -19.34 6.95
CA LEU A 106 13.53 -18.89 8.34
C LEU A 106 13.31 -20.09 9.26
N PRO A 107 14.39 -20.68 9.82
CA PRO A 107 14.31 -21.90 10.61
C PRO A 107 13.36 -21.81 11.81
N SER A 108 13.35 -20.67 12.50
CA SER A 108 12.55 -20.49 13.72
C SER A 108 12.31 -19.02 14.03
N ARG A 109 11.56 -18.76 15.12
CA ARG A 109 11.36 -17.41 15.67
C ARG A 109 12.66 -16.69 16.05
N ARG A 110 13.77 -17.41 16.25
CA ARG A 110 15.08 -16.81 16.58
C ARG A 110 15.65 -15.98 15.43
N SER A 111 15.18 -16.19 14.20
CA SER A 111 15.54 -15.39 13.02
C SER A 111 14.84 -14.02 12.98
N LEU A 112 13.99 -13.71 13.98
CA LEU A 112 13.24 -12.47 14.09
C LEU A 112 13.72 -11.62 15.25
N ARG A 113 13.64 -10.30 15.11
CA ARG A 113 13.86 -9.33 16.19
C ARG A 113 12.74 -8.30 16.23
N PRO A 114 12.24 -7.92 17.42
CA PRO A 114 11.34 -6.77 17.52
C PRO A 114 12.08 -5.49 17.14
N ASP A 115 11.39 -4.57 16.46
CA ASP A 115 11.90 -3.24 16.13
C ASP A 115 11.00 -2.13 16.74
N PRO A 116 11.23 -1.79 18.02
CA PRO A 116 10.45 -0.75 18.69
C PRO A 116 10.71 0.66 18.14
N ASN A 117 11.86 0.88 17.49
CA ASN A 117 12.16 2.18 16.89
C ASN A 117 11.25 2.46 15.69
N PHE A 118 10.94 1.42 14.92
CA PHE A 118 10.01 1.54 13.81
C PHE A 118 8.56 1.66 14.26
N ASP A 119 8.17 0.96 15.33
CA ASP A 119 6.86 1.17 15.95
C ASP A 119 6.71 2.63 16.42
N ALA A 120 7.74 3.20 17.07
CA ALA A 120 7.75 4.60 17.49
C ALA A 120 7.66 5.57 16.30
N LEU A 121 8.32 5.27 15.18
CA LEU A 121 8.21 6.04 13.95
C LEU A 121 6.77 6.03 13.42
N ILE A 122 6.14 4.86 13.34
CA ILE A 122 4.76 4.71 12.86
C ILE A 122 3.80 5.52 13.73
N VAL A 123 3.92 5.41 15.05
CA VAL A 123 3.10 6.18 16.01
C VAL A 123 3.32 7.69 15.84
N THR A 124 4.55 8.12 15.56
CA THR A 124 4.85 9.54 15.32
C THR A 124 4.22 10.07 14.03
N LEU A 125 4.15 9.23 12.98
CA LEU A 125 3.62 9.62 11.67
C LEU A 125 2.10 9.58 11.59
N TYR A 126 1.47 8.58 12.22
CA TYR A 126 0.04 8.30 12.09
C TYR A 126 -0.75 8.52 13.38
N GLY A 127 -0.09 8.62 14.54
CA GLY A 127 -0.75 8.76 15.83
C GLY A 127 -1.47 7.47 16.24
N ASP A 128 -2.79 7.56 16.42
CA ASP A 128 -3.64 6.45 16.86
C ASP A 128 -4.02 5.53 15.69
N LEU A 129 -3.29 4.43 15.54
CA LEU A 129 -3.47 3.47 14.46
C LEU A 129 -4.85 2.81 14.46
N ASP A 130 -5.40 2.49 15.64
CA ASP A 130 -6.67 1.77 15.73
C ASP A 130 -7.81 2.62 15.19
N LYS A 131 -7.82 3.91 15.55
CA LYS A 131 -8.79 4.87 14.99
C LYS A 131 -8.66 5.03 13.48
N LEU A 132 -7.43 5.02 12.95
CA LEU A 132 -7.20 5.13 11.51
C LEU A 132 -7.74 3.91 10.75
N GLU A 133 -7.44 2.71 11.24
CA GLU A 133 -7.92 1.47 10.64
C GLU A 133 -9.45 1.37 10.67
N GLU A 134 -10.10 1.81 11.76
CA GLU A 134 -11.56 1.88 11.84
C GLU A 134 -12.16 2.86 10.82
N ASN A 135 -11.53 4.01 10.62
CA ASN A 135 -11.99 5.00 9.63
C ASN A 135 -11.85 4.46 8.21
N GLU A 136 -10.71 3.86 7.87
CA GLU A 136 -10.49 3.19 6.57
C GLU A 136 -11.52 2.08 6.33
N ALA A 137 -11.85 1.29 7.37
CA ALA A 137 -12.86 0.25 7.29
C ALA A 137 -14.28 0.79 7.05
N LYS A 138 -14.66 1.88 7.72
CA LYS A 138 -15.96 2.56 7.51
C LYS A 138 -16.06 3.11 6.08
N GLU A 139 -15.02 3.77 5.59
CA GLU A 139 -14.97 4.28 4.21
C GLU A 139 -15.10 3.15 3.19
N ALA A 140 -14.38 2.04 3.39
CA ALA A 140 -14.49 0.86 2.53
C ALA A 140 -15.90 0.26 2.55
N GLU A 141 -16.56 0.21 3.71
CA GLU A 141 -17.93 -0.27 3.85
C GLU A 141 -18.92 0.63 3.10
N GLU A 142 -18.78 1.95 3.22
CA GLU A 142 -19.61 2.92 2.49
C GLU A 142 -19.45 2.79 0.97
N ILE A 143 -18.21 2.63 0.50
CA ILE A 143 -17.93 2.40 -0.93
C ILE A 143 -18.59 1.09 -1.39
N ASN A 144 -18.43 0.01 -0.63
CA ASN A 144 -19.03 -1.28 -0.94
C ASN A 144 -20.55 -1.20 -0.98
N LYS A 145 -21.19 -0.52 -0.01
CA LYS A 145 -22.64 -0.26 -0.02
C LYS A 145 -23.05 0.51 -1.27
N ARG A 146 -22.36 1.62 -1.58
CA ARG A 146 -22.68 2.46 -2.74
C ARG A 146 -22.55 1.71 -4.07
N VAL A 147 -21.50 0.91 -4.25
CA VAL A 147 -21.28 0.17 -5.49
C VAL A 147 -22.21 -1.03 -5.60
N ASN A 148 -22.43 -1.77 -4.50
CA ASN A 148 -23.25 -2.98 -4.50
C ASN A 148 -24.75 -2.70 -4.65
N VAL A 149 -25.25 -1.61 -4.06
CA VAL A 149 -26.68 -1.21 -4.20
C VAL A 149 -26.99 -0.70 -5.61
N ASN A 150 -25.99 -0.16 -6.32
CA ASN A 150 -26.15 0.34 -7.70
C ASN A 150 -25.84 -0.72 -8.78
N ASN A 151 -25.63 -1.99 -8.41
CA ASN A 151 -25.37 -3.04 -9.40
C ASN A 151 -26.69 -3.53 -10.03
N ALA A 152 -26.73 -3.64 -11.37
CA ALA A 152 -27.89 -4.14 -12.10
C ALA A 152 -28.29 -5.56 -11.67
N LEU A 153 -27.31 -6.39 -11.28
CA LEU A 153 -27.56 -7.75 -10.80
C LEU A 153 -28.31 -7.77 -9.46
N THR A 154 -27.87 -6.98 -8.48
CA THR A 154 -28.50 -6.91 -7.15
C THR A 154 -29.93 -6.37 -7.25
N ASN A 155 -30.17 -5.35 -8.06
CA ASN A 155 -31.51 -4.83 -8.32
C ASN A 155 -32.42 -5.87 -9.00
N SER A 156 -31.90 -6.60 -10.00
CA SER A 156 -32.67 -7.66 -10.67
C SER A 156 -33.00 -8.83 -9.74
N GLN A 157 -32.07 -9.23 -8.88
CA GLN A 157 -32.27 -10.29 -7.89
C GLN A 157 -33.31 -9.89 -6.85
N ALA A 158 -33.23 -8.66 -6.32
CA ALA A 158 -34.20 -8.14 -5.35
C ALA A 158 -35.62 -8.11 -5.94
N LEU A 159 -35.77 -7.63 -7.18
CA LEU A 159 -37.06 -7.61 -7.88
C LEU A 159 -37.59 -9.03 -8.14
N GLY A 160 -36.73 -9.96 -8.55
CA GLY A 160 -37.10 -11.37 -8.77
C GLY A 160 -37.57 -12.05 -7.49
N ILE A 161 -36.86 -11.86 -6.38
CA ILE A 161 -37.25 -12.36 -5.06
C ILE A 161 -38.59 -11.74 -4.62
N ALA A 162 -38.76 -10.42 -4.78
CA ALA A 162 -40.00 -9.74 -4.43
C ALA A 162 -41.20 -10.28 -5.24
N GLN A 163 -41.04 -10.51 -6.54
CA GLN A 163 -42.07 -11.11 -7.38
C GLN A 163 -42.42 -12.54 -6.96
N GLN A 164 -41.42 -13.36 -6.62
CA GLN A 164 -41.65 -14.72 -6.10
C GLN A 164 -42.42 -14.70 -4.77
N HIS A 165 -42.06 -13.80 -3.86
CA HIS A 165 -42.77 -13.61 -2.60
C HIS A 165 -44.22 -13.13 -2.81
N ALA A 166 -44.46 -12.21 -3.74
CA ALA A 166 -45.80 -11.75 -4.08
C ALA A 166 -46.65 -12.89 -4.67
N LYS A 167 -46.09 -13.68 -5.60
CA LYS A 167 -46.78 -14.85 -6.18
C LYS A 167 -47.09 -15.93 -5.14
N ARG A 168 -46.20 -16.14 -4.16
CA ARG A 168 -46.44 -17.05 -3.03
C ARG A 168 -47.52 -16.54 -2.07
N ARG A 169 -47.62 -15.23 -1.85
CA ARG A 169 -48.69 -14.63 -1.03
C ARG A 169 -50.07 -14.78 -1.66
N LEU A 170 -50.17 -14.63 -2.99
CA LEU A 170 -51.40 -14.88 -3.74
C LEU A 170 -51.84 -16.36 -3.71
N HIS A 171 -50.89 -17.29 -3.59
CA HIS A 171 -51.16 -18.73 -3.46
C HIS A 171 -51.51 -19.20 -2.04
N LYS A 172 -51.61 -18.30 -1.04
CA LYS A 172 -52.08 -18.67 0.30
C LYS A 172 -53.61 -18.72 0.31
N VAL A 173 -54.15 -19.61 -0.51
CA VAL A 173 -55.56 -20.02 -0.49
C VAL A 173 -55.74 -20.97 0.68
N THR A 174 -56.75 -20.66 1.47
CA THR A 174 -57.34 -21.43 2.57
C THR A 174 -57.43 -22.93 2.29
N TYR A 175 -56.98 -23.77 3.22
CA TYR A 175 -57.27 -25.21 3.22
C TYR A 175 -58.64 -25.47 3.89
N PRO A 176 -59.59 -26.15 3.22
CA PRO A 176 -60.47 -27.13 3.85
C PRO A 176 -59.85 -28.53 3.74
N GLN A 177 -60.25 -29.43 4.65
CA GLN A 177 -59.70 -30.76 4.85
C GLN A 177 -59.72 -31.71 3.62
N ALA A 178 -58.85 -32.72 3.74
CA ALA A 178 -58.39 -33.77 2.81
C ALA A 178 -59.41 -34.54 1.94
N SER A 179 -58.96 -34.95 0.74
CA SER A 179 -58.72 -36.37 0.39
C SER A 179 -58.05 -36.55 -1.00
N PRO A 180 -57.41 -37.71 -1.29
CA PRO A 180 -56.35 -37.81 -2.29
C PRO A 180 -56.80 -38.49 -3.60
N ARG A 181 -56.31 -38.03 -4.75
CA ARG A 181 -56.09 -38.92 -5.90
C ARG A 181 -55.18 -38.32 -6.99
N GLY A 182 -54.05 -39.01 -7.18
CA GLY A 182 -53.44 -39.44 -8.46
C GLY A 182 -53.28 -38.46 -9.62
N GLY A 183 -52.06 -38.39 -10.16
CA GLY A 183 -51.83 -37.98 -11.55
C GLY A 183 -50.47 -37.33 -11.77
N SER A 184 -49.61 -38.04 -12.47
CA SER A 184 -48.21 -37.71 -12.75
C SER A 184 -48.02 -36.70 -13.89
N THR A 185 -46.79 -36.17 -13.93
CA THR A 185 -45.97 -35.75 -15.08
C THR A 185 -45.94 -34.28 -15.57
N THR A 186 -44.68 -33.81 -15.54
CA THR A 186 -43.92 -33.02 -16.52
C THR A 186 -44.14 -31.52 -16.64
N ALA A 187 -43.07 -30.83 -16.26
CA ALA A 187 -42.73 -29.47 -16.59
C ALA A 187 -42.42 -29.28 -18.09
N SER A 188 -42.76 -28.11 -18.62
CA SER A 188 -41.84 -27.30 -19.42
C SER A 188 -42.40 -25.89 -19.60
N ALA A 189 -41.63 -24.91 -19.11
CA ALA A 189 -41.89 -23.50 -19.29
C ALA A 189 -41.26 -23.04 -20.61
N GLY A 190 -42.10 -22.62 -21.55
CA GLY A 190 -41.69 -21.82 -22.70
C GLY A 190 -42.04 -20.36 -22.44
N GLY A 191 -41.03 -19.49 -22.36
CA GLY A 191 -41.21 -18.06 -22.16
C GLY A 191 -40.07 -17.28 -22.78
N GLN A 192 -40.25 -16.91 -24.05
CA GLN A 192 -39.36 -16.03 -24.81
C GLN A 192 -39.50 -14.58 -24.31
N SER A 193 -38.41 -13.83 -24.22
CA SER A 193 -38.41 -12.36 -24.19
C SER A 193 -37.02 -11.87 -24.61
N ALA A 194 -36.87 -11.41 -25.85
CA ALA A 194 -37.07 -10.02 -26.28
C ALA A 194 -36.00 -9.09 -25.72
N GLY A 195 -34.94 -8.90 -26.53
CA GLY A 195 -33.89 -7.93 -26.27
C GLY A 195 -34.43 -6.50 -26.42
N GLN A 196 -34.04 -5.63 -25.49
CA GLN A 196 -34.18 -4.19 -25.65
C GLN A 196 -32.89 -3.46 -25.24
N LYS A 197 -32.63 -2.42 -26.03
CA LYS A 197 -31.36 -1.71 -26.21
C LYS A 197 -31.00 -0.89 -24.97
N ARG A 198 -29.72 -0.93 -24.59
CA ARG A 198 -29.14 -0.11 -23.51
C ARG A 198 -28.90 1.33 -23.96
N ALA A 199 -29.52 2.29 -23.27
CA ALA A 199 -29.07 3.67 -23.26
C ALA A 199 -27.99 3.84 -22.18
N ARG A 200 -26.83 4.41 -22.54
CA ARG A 200 -25.77 4.79 -21.61
C ARG A 200 -26.09 6.16 -21.04
N SER A 201 -26.37 6.25 -19.73
CA SER A 201 -26.39 7.52 -19.01
C SER A 201 -25.14 7.63 -18.14
N SER A 202 -24.29 8.58 -18.49
CA SER A 202 -23.17 9.07 -17.72
C SER A 202 -23.64 9.81 -16.47
N SER A 203 -23.28 9.32 -15.29
CA SER A 203 -23.26 10.11 -14.05
C SER A 203 -21.78 10.24 -13.66
N GLY A 204 -21.18 11.43 -13.65
CA GLY A 204 -21.66 12.63 -12.96
C GLY A 204 -20.89 12.68 -11.65
N GLY A 205 -19.65 13.19 -11.71
CA GLY A 205 -18.70 13.19 -10.59
C GLY A 205 -19.19 14.06 -9.43
N GLY A 206 -19.44 13.41 -8.29
CA GLY A 206 -19.69 14.09 -7.03
C GLY A 206 -18.39 14.61 -6.42
N ALA A 207 -18.35 15.90 -6.13
CA ALA A 207 -17.25 16.61 -5.50
C ALA A 207 -16.84 15.95 -4.17
N ARG A 208 -15.57 15.55 -4.08
CA ARG A 208 -14.95 15.02 -2.86
C ARG A 208 -14.84 16.16 -1.83
N LYS A 209 -15.39 15.96 -0.62
CA LYS A 209 -14.94 16.71 0.56
C LYS A 209 -13.45 16.47 0.70
N LYS A 210 -12.64 17.54 0.80
CA LYS A 210 -11.20 17.41 1.04
C LYS A 210 -11.03 16.93 2.47
N ASP A 211 -10.78 15.63 2.63
CA ASP A 211 -10.45 15.03 3.91
C ASP A 211 -9.22 15.72 4.51
N ALA A 212 -9.18 15.84 5.84
CA ALA A 212 -8.00 16.28 6.56
C ALA A 212 -6.89 15.25 6.32
N VAL A 213 -6.06 15.50 5.32
CA VAL A 213 -4.94 14.63 4.96
C VAL A 213 -3.98 14.65 6.14
N ASN A 214 -3.64 13.50 6.71
CA ASN A 214 -2.50 13.44 7.62
C ASN A 214 -1.24 13.75 6.81
N LEU A 215 -0.52 14.77 7.26
CA LEU A 215 0.54 15.44 6.51
C LEU A 215 1.86 15.30 7.25
N VAL A 216 2.91 14.85 6.55
CA VAL A 216 4.27 14.72 7.09
C VAL A 216 5.13 15.82 6.48
N SER A 217 5.81 16.58 7.33
CA SER A 217 6.73 17.64 6.89
C SER A 217 8.17 17.15 6.84
N PHE A 218 8.91 17.53 5.81
CA PHE A 218 10.32 17.18 5.60
C PHE A 218 11.03 18.32 4.86
N VAL A 219 12.36 18.37 4.97
CA VAL A 219 13.17 19.37 4.28
C VAL A 219 13.64 18.83 2.94
N LEU A 220 13.30 19.53 1.87
CA LEU A 220 13.86 19.25 0.55
C LEU A 220 15.05 20.18 0.30
N ARG A 221 16.27 19.64 0.40
CA ARG A 221 17.48 20.39 0.04
C ARG A 221 17.68 20.38 -1.46
N LYS A 222 17.68 21.56 -2.07
CA LYS A 222 18.09 21.72 -3.47
C LYS A 222 19.60 21.51 -3.58
N HIS A 223 20.04 20.92 -4.68
CA HIS A 223 21.47 20.91 -4.97
C HIS A 223 21.93 22.35 -5.28
N PRO A 224 23.14 22.80 -4.84
CA PRO A 224 23.60 24.17 -5.03
C PRO A 224 23.65 24.65 -6.49
N LYS A 225 23.66 23.72 -7.45
CA LYS A 225 23.66 24.00 -8.91
C LYS A 225 22.27 23.93 -9.56
N GLU A 226 21.22 23.69 -8.78
CA GLU A 226 19.86 23.47 -9.28
C GLU A 226 19.09 24.81 -9.32
N GLY A 227 19.17 25.50 -10.47
CA GLY A 227 18.70 26.90 -10.63
C GLY A 227 17.17 27.08 -10.73
N SER A 228 16.41 26.05 -11.09
CA SER A 228 14.95 26.10 -11.10
C SER A 228 14.36 24.71 -11.05
N VAL A 229 13.50 24.46 -10.06
CA VAL A 229 12.81 23.17 -9.91
C VAL A 229 11.41 23.31 -10.49
N GLY A 230 11.29 23.56 -11.79
CA GLY A 230 9.98 23.60 -12.45
C GLY A 230 9.32 22.21 -12.55
N ALA A 231 10.08 21.13 -12.31
CA ALA A 231 9.66 19.75 -12.53
C ALA A 231 9.30 18.96 -11.26
N LEU A 232 9.50 19.51 -10.05
CA LEU A 232 9.09 18.86 -8.78
C LEU A 232 7.75 19.36 -8.24
N ASP A 233 7.04 20.22 -8.96
CA ASP A 233 5.60 20.48 -8.75
C ASP A 233 4.81 19.27 -9.24
N ARG A 234 5.08 18.11 -8.64
CA ARG A 234 4.26 16.90 -8.80
C ARG A 234 3.16 16.95 -7.76
N GLU A 235 1.97 16.46 -8.12
CA GLU A 235 0.71 16.47 -7.33
C GLU A 235 0.84 16.14 -5.83
N TYR A 236 1.91 15.46 -5.43
CA TYR A 236 2.12 14.93 -4.09
C TYR A 236 2.84 15.88 -3.14
N ILE A 237 3.66 16.83 -3.62
CA ILE A 237 4.46 17.72 -2.77
C ILE A 237 3.80 19.10 -2.71
N ARG A 238 3.24 19.48 -1.55
CA ARG A 238 2.68 20.82 -1.34
C ARG A 238 3.60 21.66 -0.47
N THR A 239 3.69 22.95 -0.75
CA THR A 239 4.35 23.88 0.16
C THR A 239 3.39 24.32 1.27
N SER A 240 3.93 24.80 2.39
CA SER A 240 3.15 25.35 3.51
C SER A 240 2.21 26.49 3.09
N SER A 241 2.53 27.21 2.01
CA SER A 241 1.67 28.26 1.44
C SER A 241 0.45 27.74 0.68
N GLU A 242 0.47 26.49 0.21
CA GLU A 242 -0.58 25.86 -0.60
C GLU A 242 -1.60 25.05 0.23
N LEU A 243 -1.38 24.96 1.54
CA LEU A 243 -2.22 24.21 2.49
C LEU A 243 -3.33 25.05 3.14
N LYS A 244 -3.55 26.29 2.69
CA LYS A 244 -4.63 27.17 3.16
C LYS A 244 -6.02 26.76 2.65
#